data_AF-A0AB73JJZ5-F1
#
_entry.id   AF-A0AB73JJZ5-F1
#
_cell.length_a   1.000
_cell.length_b   1.000
_cell.length_c   1.000
_cell.angle_alpha   90.00
_cell.angle_beta   90.00
_cell.angle_gamma   90.00
#
_symmetry.space_group_name_H-M   'P 1'
#
loop_
_entity.id
_entity.type
_entity.pdbx_description
1 polymer ?
#
loop_
_entity_poly.entity_id
_entity_poly.type
_entity_poly.pdbx_seq_one_letter_code
_entity_poly.pdbx_strand_id
1 'polypeptide(L)'
;LLNYHFHLLTIKRGNIEKDRFSISIIFKDTYHTLVRIDINGDTHDNPDGTIAPKSHIHIYNDKCDKKDRFAYEINLKDFPDIYNLYNVYMSFLE
;
A
#
# COMPACT_ATOMS: atom_id res chain seq x y z
N LEU A 1 16.98 18.98 19.73
CA LEU A 1 16.25 19.21 18.46
C LEU A 1 15.45 17.94 18.19
N LEU A 2 14.12 18.02 18.18
CA LEU A 2 13.28 16.88 17.78
C LEU A 2 13.43 16.70 16.26
N ASN A 3 13.94 15.53 15.85
CA ASN A 3 13.96 15.15 14.45
C ASN A 3 12.57 14.65 14.08
N TYR A 4 11.80 15.47 13.37
CA TYR A 4 10.54 15.07 12.80
C TYR A 4 10.79 14.43 11.43
N HIS A 5 10.26 13.22 11.23
CA HIS A 5 10.19 12.60 9.92
C HIS A 5 8.81 12.86 9.32
N PHE A 6 8.77 13.53 8.17
CA PHE A 6 7.53 13.78 7.46
C PHE A 6 7.24 12.65 6.49
N HIS A 7 5.98 12.22 6.49
CA HIS A 7 5.49 11.19 5.59
C HIS A 7 4.35 11.74 4.74
N LEU A 8 4.29 11.28 3.50
CA LEU A 8 3.14 11.46 2.62
C LEU A 8 2.28 10.21 2.70
N LEU A 9 0.97 10.40 2.89
CA LEU A 9 -0.03 9.36 2.70
C LEU A 9 -0.65 9.53 1.32
N THR A 10 -0.50 8.54 0.45
CA THR A 10 -1.08 8.57 -0.91
C THR A 10 -2.12 7.49 -1.07
N ILE A 11 -3.26 7.83 -1.65
CA ILE A 11 -4.33 6.89 -1.99
C ILE A 11 -4.47 6.89 -3.52
N LYS A 12 -4.52 5.70 -4.12
CA LYS A 12 -4.73 5.54 -5.57
C LYS A 12 -5.88 4.56 -5.80
N ARG A 13 -6.89 5.00 -6.55
CA ARG A 13 -7.98 4.14 -7.03
C ARG A 13 -7.55 3.37 -8.28
N GLY A 14 -8.03 2.13 -8.42
CA GLY A 14 -7.93 1.31 -9.63
C GLY A 14 -8.79 1.87 -10.78
N ASN A 15 -8.31 1.75 -12.01
CA ASN A 15 -8.97 2.37 -13.16
C ASN A 15 -10.31 1.71 -13.53
N ILE A 16 -10.44 0.39 -13.29
CA ILE A 16 -11.57 -0.43 -13.73
C ILE A 16 -12.46 -0.80 -12.54
N GLU A 17 -11.91 -1.54 -11.57
CA GLU A 17 -12.67 -1.98 -10.39
C GLU A 17 -12.75 -0.84 -9.36
N LYS A 18 -13.98 -0.44 -8.99
CA LYS A 18 -14.20 0.68 -8.05
C LYS A 18 -13.69 0.41 -6.64
N ASP A 19 -13.65 -0.86 -6.24
CA ASP A 19 -13.20 -1.33 -4.94
C ASP A 19 -11.72 -1.73 -4.90
N ARG A 20 -11.01 -1.62 -6.04
CA ARG A 20 -9.56 -1.76 -6.11
C ARG A 20 -8.90 -0.44 -5.76
N PHE A 21 -8.03 -0.44 -4.76
CA PHE A 21 -7.24 0.75 -4.41
C PHE A 21 -5.96 0.38 -3.68
N SER A 22 -5.07 1.35 -3.54
CA SER A 22 -3.85 1.23 -2.75
C SER A 22 -3.65 2.43 -1.85
N ILE A 23 -3.07 2.20 -0.67
CA ILE A 23 -2.68 3.23 0.28
C ILE A 23 -1.19 3.07 0.57
N SER A 24 -0.41 4.12 0.39
CA SER A 24 1.04 4.10 0.60
C SER A 24 1.48 5.15 1.60
N ILE A 25 2.47 4.80 2.43
CA ILE A 25 3.24 5.75 3.23
C ILE A 25 4.59 5.93 2.54
N ILE A 26 4.95 7.19 2.28
CA ILE A 26 6.14 7.57 1.51
C ILE A 26 6.95 8.57 2.33
N PHE A 27 8.28 8.42 2.39
CA PHE A 27 9.15 9.45 2.97
C PHE A 27 9.07 10.73 2.14
N LYS A 28 8.78 11.87 2.79
CA LYS A 28 8.64 13.15 2.09
C LYS A 28 9.94 13.61 1.43
N ASP A 29 11.08 13.35 2.06
CA ASP A 29 12.37 13.89 1.61
C ASP A 29 12.96 13.10 0.43
N THR A 30 12.72 11.79 0.38
CA THR A 30 13.31 10.90 -0.63
C THR A 30 12.30 10.37 -1.64
N TYR A 31 11.00 10.55 -1.38
CA TYR A 31 9.91 9.92 -2.11
C TYR A 31 10.01 8.39 -2.17
N HIS A 32 10.80 7.76 -1.28
CA HIS A 32 10.83 6.32 -1.14
C HIS A 32 9.57 5.85 -0.42
N THR A 33 8.81 4.97 -1.07
CA THR A 33 7.71 4.25 -0.42
C THR A 33 8.27 3.36 0.68
N LEU A 34 7.68 3.41 1.86
CA LEU A 34 8.01 2.55 2.99
C LEU A 34 7.13 1.29 2.97
N VAL A 35 5.83 1.51 2.82
CA VAL A 35 4.82 0.47 2.86
C VAL A 35 3.66 0.85 1.93
N ARG A 36 3.08 -0.16 1.29
CA ARG A 36 1.87 -0.02 0.49
C ARG A 36 0.92 -1.15 0.81
N ILE A 37 -0.33 -0.85 1.12
CA ILE A 37 -1.41 -1.83 1.17
C ILE A 37 -2.16 -1.75 -0.14
N ASP A 38 -2.28 -2.89 -0.83
CA ASP A 38 -3.11 -3.05 -2.02
C ASP A 38 -4.37 -3.81 -1.62
N ILE A 39 -5.53 -3.31 -2.03
CA ILE A 39 -6.86 -3.88 -1.74
C ILE A 39 -7.51 -4.30 -3.05
N ASN A 40 -7.96 -5.56 -3.09
CA ASN A 40 -8.61 -6.18 -4.25
C ASN A 40 -7.81 -6.00 -5.56
N GLY A 41 -6.49 -6.02 -5.45
CA GLY A 41 -5.56 -5.97 -6.58
C GLY A 41 -5.36 -7.34 -7.22
N ASP A 42 -4.22 -7.49 -7.88
CA ASP A 42 -3.75 -8.77 -8.40
C ASP A 42 -3.05 -9.55 -7.28
N THR A 43 -2.88 -10.87 -7.45
CA THR A 43 -1.99 -11.65 -6.58
C THR A 43 -0.53 -11.25 -6.84
N HIS A 44 0.34 -11.42 -5.84
CA HIS A 44 1.75 -11.05 -5.96
C HIS A 44 2.69 -12.24 -5.72
N ASP A 45 3.50 -12.56 -6.71
CA ASP A 45 4.49 -13.64 -6.63
C ASP A 45 5.79 -13.12 -6.00
N ASN A 46 6.13 -13.65 -4.83
CA ASN A 46 7.34 -13.28 -4.12
C ASN A 46 8.58 -14.03 -4.69
N PRO A 47 9.79 -13.46 -4.55
CA PRO A 47 11.03 -14.10 -5.00
C PRO A 47 11.31 -15.47 -4.37
N ASP A 48 10.77 -15.74 -3.17
CA ASP A 48 10.92 -17.01 -2.46
C ASP A 48 9.88 -18.08 -2.86
N GLY A 49 9.02 -17.77 -3.84
CA GLY A 49 7.98 -18.67 -4.34
C GLY A 49 6.67 -18.62 -3.56
N THR A 50 6.57 -17.84 -2.48
CA THR A 50 5.28 -17.57 -1.82
C THR A 50 4.41 -16.63 -2.66
N ILE A 51 3.09 -16.71 -2.49
CA ILE A 51 2.13 -15.88 -3.24
C ILE A 51 1.27 -15.11 -2.24
N ALA A 52 1.27 -13.78 -2.34
CA ALA A 52 0.38 -12.94 -1.57
C ALA A 52 -1.01 -12.84 -2.26
N PRO A 53 -2.12 -12.88 -1.50
CA PRO A 53 -3.46 -12.81 -2.05
C PRO A 53 -3.77 -11.41 -2.61
N LYS A 54 -4.93 -11.21 -3.23
CA LYS A 54 -5.32 -9.93 -3.87
C LYS A 54 -5.26 -8.70 -2.95
N SER A 55 -5.48 -8.90 -1.66
CA SER A 55 -5.33 -7.86 -0.65
C SER A 55 -4.12 -8.17 0.21
N HIS A 56 -3.07 -7.36 0.08
CA HIS A 56 -1.76 -7.64 0.65
C HIS A 56 -1.01 -6.36 0.96
N ILE A 57 0.08 -6.49 1.71
CA ILE A 57 0.97 -5.38 2.08
C ILE A 57 2.36 -5.59 1.49
N HIS A 58 2.86 -4.61 0.75
CA HIS A 58 4.25 -4.52 0.33
C HIS A 58 5.07 -3.81 1.40
N ILE A 59 6.19 -4.42 1.82
CA ILE A 59 7.19 -3.79 2.68
C ILE A 59 8.43 -3.51 1.84
N TYR A 60 8.67 -2.23 1.56
CA TYR A 60 9.74 -1.82 0.66
C TYR A 60 11.10 -1.98 1.34
N ASN A 61 12.03 -2.65 0.66
CA ASN A 61 13.38 -2.87 1.18
C ASN A 61 14.39 -3.02 0.03
N ASP A 62 15.68 -2.92 0.37
CA ASP A 62 16.77 -2.96 -0.60
C ASP A 62 17.34 -4.39 -0.80
N LYS A 63 16.59 -5.46 -0.47
CA LYS A 63 17.05 -6.85 -0.67
C LYS A 63 16.97 -7.32 -2.12
N CYS A 64 16.28 -6.57 -2.98
CA CYS A 64 16.11 -6.86 -4.41
C CYS A 64 16.19 -5.55 -5.22
N ASP A 65 16.55 -5.65 -6.51
CA ASP A 65 16.62 -4.48 -7.42
C ASP A 65 15.31 -3.67 -7.44
N LYS A 66 14.18 -4.39 -7.43
CA LYS A 66 12.86 -3.79 -7.28
C LYS A 66 12.48 -3.83 -5.80
N LYS A 67 12.20 -2.67 -5.21
CA LYS A 67 12.05 -2.54 -3.76
C LYS A 67 10.74 -3.11 -3.20
N ASP A 68 9.70 -3.23 -4.03
CA ASP A 68 8.38 -3.74 -3.67
C ASP A 68 8.24 -5.26 -3.88
N ARG A 69 9.35 -5.99 -4.02
CA ARG A 69 9.32 -7.41 -4.45
C ARG A 69 8.65 -8.35 -3.47
N PHE A 70 8.62 -8.02 -2.19
CA PHE A 70 7.94 -8.83 -1.19
C PHE A 70 6.60 -8.19 -0.80
N ALA A 71 5.55 -9.01 -0.82
CA ALA A 71 4.28 -8.71 -0.19
C ALA A 71 3.80 -9.85 0.70
N TYR A 72 2.96 -9.50 1.66
CA TYR A 72 2.46 -10.42 2.66
C TYR A 72 0.96 -10.32 2.77
N GLU A 73 0.31 -11.44 3.06
CA GLU A 73 -1.09 -11.45 3.42
C GLU A 73 -1.34 -10.53 4.62
N ILE A 74 -2.46 -9.81 4.59
CA ILE A 74 -2.96 -9.04 5.71
C ILE A 74 -4.33 -9.54 6.13
N ASN A 75 -4.58 -9.49 7.43
CA ASN A 75 -5.94 -9.60 7.92
C ASN A 75 -6.58 -8.21 7.90
N LEU A 76 -7.58 -8.00 7.04
CA LEU A 76 -8.27 -6.71 6.92
C LEU A 76 -8.93 -6.24 8.23
N LYS A 77 -9.20 -7.15 9.17
CA LYS A 77 -9.72 -6.80 10.49
C LYS A 77 -8.72 -6.01 11.34
N ASP A 78 -7.43 -6.10 11.03
CA ASP A 78 -6.37 -5.33 11.69
C ASP A 78 -6.31 -3.88 11.16
N PHE A 79 -7.03 -3.58 10.07
CA PHE A 79 -7.10 -2.26 9.43
C PHE A 79 -8.56 -1.79 9.28
N PRO A 80 -9.29 -1.60 10.40
CA PRO A 80 -10.74 -1.36 10.37
C PRO A 80 -11.16 -0.11 9.58
N ASP A 81 -10.30 0.91 9.49
CA ASP A 81 -10.59 2.19 8.84
C ASP A 81 -10.15 2.27 7.37
N ILE A 82 -9.64 1.19 6.78
CA ILE A 82 -9.07 1.25 5.43
C ILE A 82 -10.10 1.66 4.36
N TYR A 83 -11.32 1.14 4.46
CA TYR A 83 -12.42 1.51 3.57
C TYR A 83 -13.00 2.89 3.92
N ASN A 84 -13.01 3.28 5.20
CA ASN A 84 -13.43 4.62 5.61
C ASN A 84 -12.54 5.69 4.97
N LEU A 85 -11.23 5.50 5.06
CA LEU A 85 -10.24 6.40 4.46
C LEU A 85 -10.39 6.46 2.92
N TYR A 86 -10.58 5.31 2.28
CA TYR A 86 -10.82 5.27 0.84
C TYR A 86 -12.12 5.96 0.43
N ASN A 87 -13.21 5.76 1.17
CA ASN A 87 -14.50 6.40 0.91
C ASN A 87 -14.41 7.93 1.06
N VAL A 88 -13.69 8.43 2.07
CA VAL A 88 -13.42 9.86 2.22
C VAL A 88 -12.63 10.38 1.00
N TYR A 89 -11.58 9.67 0.58
CA TYR A 89 -10.85 10.02 -0.65
C TYR A 89 -11.77 10.09 -1.87
N MET A 90 -12.64 9.09 -2.05
CA MET A 90 -13.62 9.08 -3.14
C MET A 90 -14.58 10.26 -3.10
N SER A 91 -15.03 10.67 -1.91
CA SER A 91 -15.93 11.82 -1.75
C SER A 91 -15.33 13.17 -2.15
N PHE A 92 -14.01 13.26 -2.28
CA PHE A 92 -13.35 14.46 -2.82
C PHE A 92 -13.26 14.46 -4.35
N LEU A 93 -13.44 13.30 -5.00
CA LEU A 93 -13.33 13.15 -6.45
C LEU A 93 -14.68 13.18 -7.17
N GLU A 94 -15.78 12.97 -6.45
CA GLU A 94 -17.17 12.99 -6.92
C GLU A 94 -17.85 14.29 -6.51
#